data_AF-A0A526QFV0-F1
#
_entry.id   AF-A0A526QFV0-F1
#
_cell.length_a   1.000
_cell.length_b   1.000
_cell.length_c   1.000
_cell.angle_alpha   90.00
_cell.angle_beta   90.00
_cell.angle_gamma   90.00
#
_symmetry.space_group_name_H-M   'P 1'
#
loop_
_entity.id
_entity.type
_entity.pdbx_description
1 polymer ?
#
loop_
_entity_poly.entity_id
_entity_poly.type
_entity_poly.pdbx_seq_one_letter_code
_entity_poly.pdbx_strand_id
1 'polypeptide(L)'
;SIPPAYLPKLLPWLVRFWRAGRGDRYETSLAAQAAMMRLAEAEWMGLLDRSGTRPMLREDGSLELYESEAEFHASLSGWAARERYGIGFSHVDGADLAALQPGLSPRFIKGTFVPGWKTVADPRLLGKAVWAHAERLGARFGHARVERIETGADGATIVLADGTTRRANQLVIAAGAWSHLLARDVGEHIPLETERGYNTTLPVSA
;
A
#
# COMPACT_ATOMS: atom_id res chain seq x y z
N SER A 1 4.03 6.47 -21.35
CA SER A 1 3.67 5.70 -22.55
C SER A 1 4.29 4.31 -22.47
N ILE A 2 3.61 3.28 -22.98
CA ILE A 2 4.13 1.90 -22.96
C ILE A 2 5.01 1.70 -24.22
N PRO A 3 6.27 1.25 -24.08
CA PRO A 3 7.11 0.95 -25.24
C PRO A 3 6.46 -0.13 -26.12
N PRO A 4 6.35 0.08 -27.45
CA PRO A 4 5.70 -0.90 -28.34
C PRO A 4 6.30 -2.31 -28.25
N ALA A 5 7.62 -2.41 -28.07
CA ALA A 5 8.33 -3.68 -27.93
C ALA A 5 7.98 -4.44 -26.62
N TYR A 6 7.47 -3.75 -25.60
CA TYR A 6 7.10 -4.35 -24.32
C TYR A 6 5.63 -4.77 -24.27
N LEU A 7 4.79 -4.20 -25.13
CA LEU A 7 3.35 -4.44 -25.15
C LEU A 7 2.98 -5.94 -25.24
N PRO A 8 3.62 -6.79 -26.08
CA PRO A 8 3.28 -8.22 -26.13
C PRO A 8 3.52 -8.95 -24.80
N LYS A 9 4.55 -8.54 -24.03
CA LYS A 9 4.85 -9.12 -22.71
C LYS A 9 3.85 -8.66 -21.65
N LEU A 10 3.42 -7.41 -21.74
CA LEU A 10 2.48 -6.78 -20.80
C LEU A 10 1.01 -7.15 -21.09
N LEU A 11 0.68 -7.55 -22.31
CA LEU A 11 -0.68 -7.80 -22.76
C LEU A 11 -1.46 -8.81 -21.89
N PRO A 12 -0.90 -9.96 -21.47
CA PRO A 12 -1.62 -10.88 -20.57
C PRO A 12 -2.01 -10.22 -19.25
N TRP A 13 -1.13 -9.38 -18.69
CA TRP A 13 -1.40 -8.62 -17.48
C TRP A 13 -2.51 -7.59 -17.72
N LEU A 14 -2.45 -6.82 -18.82
CA LEU A 14 -3.48 -5.83 -19.17
C LEU A 14 -4.86 -6.47 -19.35
N VAL A 15 -4.94 -7.64 -19.97
CA VAL A 15 -6.21 -8.37 -20.13
C VAL A 15 -6.77 -8.78 -18.76
N ARG A 16 -5.92 -9.22 -17.83
CA ARG A 16 -6.34 -9.57 -16.47
C ARG A 16 -6.79 -8.32 -15.69
N PHE A 17 -6.02 -7.23 -15.78
CA PHE A 17 -6.34 -5.95 -15.16
C PHE A 17 -7.69 -5.41 -15.65
N TRP A 18 -7.89 -5.37 -16.97
CA TRP A 18 -9.17 -4.95 -17.57
C TRP A 18 -10.34 -5.82 -17.11
N ARG A 19 -10.17 -7.15 -17.10
CA ARG A 19 -11.21 -8.07 -16.62
C ARG A 19 -11.52 -7.86 -15.14
N ALA A 20 -10.51 -7.61 -14.31
CA ALA A 20 -10.68 -7.34 -12.89
C ALA A 20 -11.41 -6.02 -12.63
N GLY A 21 -11.18 -5.00 -13.46
CA GLY A 21 -11.82 -3.68 -13.37
C GLY A 21 -13.20 -3.56 -14.02
N ARG A 22 -13.79 -4.66 -14.52
CA ARG A 22 -15.14 -4.62 -15.10
C ARG A 22 -16.18 -4.24 -14.04
N GLY A 23 -17.19 -3.46 -14.44
CA GLY A 23 -18.22 -2.93 -13.53
C GLY A 23 -18.97 -4.00 -12.73
N ASP A 24 -19.16 -5.19 -13.29
CA ASP A 24 -19.78 -6.35 -12.62
C ASP A 24 -18.95 -6.91 -11.44
N ARG A 25 -17.65 -6.56 -11.37
CA ARG A 25 -16.74 -6.93 -10.28
C ARG A 25 -16.38 -5.77 -9.36
N TYR A 26 -16.81 -4.55 -9.69
CA TYR A 26 -16.42 -3.35 -8.97
C TYR A 26 -16.85 -3.42 -7.51
N GLU A 27 -18.13 -3.68 -7.25
CA GLU A 27 -18.67 -3.72 -5.88
C GLU A 27 -18.05 -4.86 -5.05
N THR A 28 -17.83 -6.03 -5.65
CA THR A 28 -17.15 -7.15 -4.97
C THR A 28 -15.70 -6.79 -4.60
N SER A 29 -14.97 -6.17 -5.52
CA SER A 29 -13.58 -5.74 -5.29
C SER A 29 -13.52 -4.65 -4.21
N LEU A 30 -14.46 -3.70 -4.26
CA LEU A 30 -14.57 -2.62 -3.29
C LEU A 30 -14.89 -3.15 -1.89
N ALA A 31 -15.82 -4.10 -1.77
CA ALA A 31 -16.17 -4.74 -0.50
C ALA A 31 -14.98 -5.51 0.10
N ALA A 32 -14.26 -6.26 -0.74
CA ALA A 32 -13.06 -6.98 -0.31
C ALA A 32 -11.96 -6.01 0.13
N GLN A 33 -11.71 -4.94 -0.63
CA GLN A 33 -10.73 -3.91 -0.26
C GLN A 33 -11.10 -3.23 1.06
N ALA A 34 -12.35 -2.81 1.24
CA ALA A 34 -12.80 -2.19 2.47
C ALA A 34 -12.65 -3.12 3.69
N ALA A 35 -12.98 -4.41 3.53
CA ALA A 35 -12.78 -5.41 4.58
C ALA A 35 -11.29 -5.58 4.94
N MET A 36 -10.42 -5.66 3.93
CA MET A 36 -8.96 -5.76 4.14
C MET A 36 -8.40 -4.51 4.82
N MET A 37 -8.84 -3.31 4.43
CA MET A 37 -8.36 -2.06 5.04
C MET A 37 -8.81 -1.91 6.48
N ARG A 38 -10.05 -2.29 6.81
CA ARG A 38 -10.54 -2.30 8.20
C ARG A 38 -9.74 -3.26 9.08
N LEU A 39 -9.44 -4.45 8.57
CA LEU A 39 -8.58 -5.41 9.28
C LEU A 39 -7.17 -4.86 9.42
N ALA A 40 -6.59 -4.32 8.35
CA ALA A 40 -5.25 -3.75 8.36
C ALA A 40 -5.12 -2.63 9.39
N GLU A 41 -6.10 -1.73 9.46
CA GLU A 41 -6.13 -0.67 10.48
C GLU A 41 -6.11 -1.28 11.89
N ALA A 42 -7.02 -2.20 12.20
CA ALA A 42 -7.08 -2.83 13.53
C ALA A 42 -5.77 -3.53 13.91
N GLU A 43 -5.19 -4.31 12.99
CA GLU A 43 -3.93 -5.04 13.23
C GLU A 43 -2.72 -4.11 13.36
N TRP A 44 -2.66 -3.05 12.55
CA TRP A 44 -1.62 -2.03 12.68
C TRP A 44 -1.72 -1.33 14.03
N MET A 45 -2.91 -0.92 14.44
CA MET A 45 -3.12 -0.27 15.73
C MET A 45 -2.64 -1.16 16.90
N GLY A 46 -3.04 -2.43 16.89
CA GLY A 46 -2.55 -3.40 17.88
C GLY A 46 -1.04 -3.62 17.83
N LEU A 47 -0.44 -3.65 16.64
CA LEU A 47 1.02 -3.76 16.51
C LEU A 47 1.76 -2.51 17.01
N LEU A 48 1.26 -1.32 16.69
CA LEU A 48 1.84 -0.05 17.14
C LEU A 48 1.83 0.04 18.66
N ASP A 49 0.75 -0.39 19.31
CA ASP A 49 0.63 -0.43 20.77
C ASP A 49 1.61 -1.44 21.38
N ARG A 50 1.66 -2.68 20.88
CA ARG A 50 2.56 -3.72 21.41
C ARG A 50 4.04 -3.42 21.19
N SER A 51 4.37 -2.75 20.08
CA SER A 51 5.74 -2.39 19.74
C SER A 51 6.20 -1.07 20.37
N GLY A 52 5.29 -0.31 20.99
CA GLY A 52 5.58 1.02 21.55
C GLY A 52 5.83 2.10 20.48
N THR A 53 5.29 1.91 19.27
CA THR A 53 5.53 2.79 18.12
C THR A 53 4.33 3.67 17.77
N ARG A 54 3.26 3.65 18.58
CA ARG A 54 2.10 4.56 18.45
C ARG A 54 2.46 6.04 18.24
N PRO A 55 3.47 6.62 18.92
CA PRO A 55 3.87 8.03 18.71
C PRO A 55 4.45 8.34 17.32
N MET A 56 4.77 7.32 16.52
CA MET A 56 5.28 7.49 15.15
C MET A 56 4.15 7.70 14.12
N LEU A 57 2.90 7.51 14.56
CA LEU A 57 1.71 7.74 13.75
C LEU A 57 1.19 9.17 13.97
N ARG A 58 0.79 9.81 12.89
CA ARG A 58 0.06 11.07 12.85
C ARG A 58 -1.37 10.80 12.41
N GLU A 59 -2.31 11.49 13.03
CA GLU A 59 -3.75 11.40 12.74
C GLU A 59 -4.30 12.83 12.52
N ASP A 60 -3.59 13.59 11.69
CA ASP A 60 -3.91 14.95 11.27
C ASP A 60 -4.85 15.00 10.06
N GLY A 61 -5.29 13.85 9.59
CA GLY A 61 -6.20 13.72 8.45
C GLY A 61 -5.49 13.85 7.11
N SER A 62 -6.28 13.87 6.03
CA SER A 62 -5.82 14.15 4.68
C SER A 62 -6.78 15.09 3.97
N LEU A 63 -6.24 15.93 3.10
CA LEU A 63 -6.99 16.90 2.32
C LEU A 63 -6.74 16.63 0.83
N GLU A 64 -7.76 16.18 0.13
CA GLU A 64 -7.77 16.05 -1.33
C GLU A 64 -8.23 17.38 -1.94
N LEU A 65 -7.52 17.88 -2.95
CA LEU A 65 -7.73 19.23 -3.50
C LEU A 65 -8.20 19.17 -4.95
N TYR A 66 -9.09 20.09 -5.34
CA TYR A 66 -9.66 20.18 -6.67
C TYR A 66 -9.44 21.59 -7.25
N GLU A 67 -8.99 21.65 -8.50
CA GLU A 67 -8.76 22.93 -9.21
C GLU A 67 -10.02 23.39 -9.97
N SER A 68 -11.02 22.52 -10.13
CA SER A 68 -12.28 22.86 -10.80
C SER A 68 -13.50 22.12 -10.24
N GLU A 69 -14.70 22.67 -10.49
CA GLU A 69 -15.96 22.03 -10.14
C GLU A 69 -16.13 20.71 -10.90
N ALA A 70 -15.62 20.62 -12.13
CA ALA A 70 -15.68 19.40 -12.93
C ALA A 70 -14.89 18.25 -12.28
N GLU A 71 -13.67 18.53 -11.78
CA GLU A 71 -12.87 17.56 -11.04
C GLU A 71 -13.55 17.14 -9.74
N PHE A 72 -14.07 18.11 -8.98
CA PHE A 72 -14.80 17.84 -7.75
C PHE A 72 -16.02 16.94 -8.01
N HIS A 73 -16.87 17.30 -8.97
CA HIS A 73 -18.05 16.51 -9.33
C HIS A 73 -17.70 15.10 -9.82
N ALA A 74 -16.60 14.94 -10.57
CA ALA A 74 -16.12 13.63 -11.00
C ALA A 74 -15.71 12.74 -9.81
N SER A 75 -15.23 13.33 -8.72
CA SER A 75 -14.82 12.61 -7.50
C SER A 75 -15.99 12.11 -6.64
N LEU A 76 -17.18 12.73 -6.75
CA LEU A 76 -18.31 12.51 -5.82
C LEU A 76 -18.77 11.07 -5.75
N SER A 77 -18.76 10.34 -6.86
CA SER A 77 -19.12 8.90 -6.87
C SER A 77 -18.17 8.07 -5.99
N GLY A 78 -16.89 8.42 -5.98
CA GLY A 78 -15.89 7.80 -5.13
C GLY A 78 -16.05 8.17 -3.65
N TRP A 79 -16.51 9.38 -3.34
CA TRP A 79 -16.81 9.81 -1.97
C TRP A 79 -18.08 9.14 -1.43
N ALA A 80 -19.14 9.06 -2.25
CA ALA A 80 -20.34 8.29 -1.91
C ALA A 80 -19.99 6.80 -1.65
N ALA A 81 -19.08 6.22 -2.44
CA ALA A 81 -18.59 4.87 -2.18
C ALA A 81 -17.89 4.76 -0.82
N ARG A 82 -16.99 5.69 -0.48
CA ARG A 82 -16.29 5.75 0.82
C ARG A 82 -17.27 5.91 2.00
N GLU A 83 -18.30 6.75 1.84
CA GLU A 83 -19.36 6.95 2.84
C GLU A 83 -20.10 5.64 3.15
N ARG A 84 -20.45 4.85 2.12
CA ARG A 84 -21.09 3.53 2.30
C ARG A 84 -20.25 2.55 3.12
N TYR A 85 -18.93 2.73 3.17
CA TYR A 85 -18.02 1.95 4.00
C TYR A 85 -17.63 2.63 5.32
N GLY A 86 -18.33 3.70 5.70
CA GLY A 86 -18.18 4.38 6.98
C GLY A 86 -16.95 5.30 7.07
N ILE A 87 -16.36 5.68 5.94
CA ILE A 87 -15.27 6.64 5.92
C ILE A 87 -15.86 8.04 6.09
N GLY A 88 -15.59 8.68 7.23
CA GLY A 88 -16.00 10.07 7.47
C GLY A 88 -15.15 11.05 6.66
N PHE A 89 -15.80 12.02 6.02
CA PHE A 89 -15.16 13.12 5.31
C PHE A 89 -16.04 14.38 5.33
N SER A 90 -15.46 15.50 4.93
CA SER A 90 -16.17 16.76 4.73
C SER A 90 -15.67 17.46 3.47
N HIS A 91 -16.59 17.91 2.62
CA HIS A 91 -16.24 18.78 1.50
C HIS A 91 -16.13 20.21 2.02
N VAL A 92 -15.05 20.90 1.65
CA VAL A 92 -14.69 22.23 2.13
C VAL A 92 -14.31 23.14 0.96
N ASP A 93 -14.54 24.43 1.12
CA ASP A 93 -14.10 25.46 0.20
C ASP A 93 -13.83 26.78 0.94
N GLY A 94 -13.35 27.78 0.21
CA GLY A 94 -13.15 29.14 0.72
C GLY A 94 -12.39 29.19 2.04
N ALA A 95 -13.03 29.74 3.07
CA ALA A 95 -12.42 29.97 4.38
C ALA A 95 -12.10 28.66 5.13
N ASP A 96 -12.95 27.64 5.01
CA ASP A 96 -12.75 26.35 5.70
C ASP A 96 -11.54 25.61 5.12
N LEU A 97 -11.38 25.68 3.78
CA LEU A 97 -10.21 25.13 3.10
C LEU A 97 -8.92 25.84 3.53
N ALA A 98 -8.94 27.17 3.60
CA ALA A 98 -7.79 27.97 4.03
C ALA A 98 -7.44 27.77 5.51
N ALA A 99 -8.44 27.49 6.36
CA ALA A 99 -8.23 27.17 7.77
C ALA A 99 -7.56 25.80 7.95
N LEU A 100 -7.90 24.81 7.13
CA LEU A 100 -7.29 23.48 7.15
C LEU A 100 -5.85 23.48 6.64
N GLN A 101 -5.56 24.22 5.56
CA GLN A 101 -4.21 24.33 5.01
C GLN A 101 -3.85 25.79 4.68
N PRO A 102 -3.22 26.51 5.62
CA PRO A 102 -2.71 27.85 5.38
C PRO A 102 -1.63 27.86 4.28
N GLY A 103 -1.62 28.93 3.46
CA GLY A 103 -0.65 29.09 2.37
C GLY A 103 -0.99 28.30 1.11
N LEU A 104 -2.18 27.68 1.04
CA LEU A 104 -2.63 27.00 -0.15
C LEU A 104 -2.83 27.98 -1.32
N SER A 105 -2.46 27.53 -2.53
CA SER A 105 -2.64 28.33 -3.74
C SER A 105 -4.13 28.58 -4.04
N PRO A 106 -4.54 29.81 -4.42
CA PRO A 106 -5.93 30.11 -4.75
C PRO A 106 -6.52 29.33 -5.95
N ARG A 107 -5.70 28.58 -6.68
CA ARG A 107 -6.16 27.71 -7.78
C ARG A 107 -7.00 26.53 -7.30
N PHE A 108 -6.84 26.11 -6.05
CA PHE A 108 -7.65 25.06 -5.47
C PHE A 108 -8.95 25.67 -4.94
N ILE A 109 -10.06 25.34 -5.61
CA ILE A 109 -11.35 25.95 -5.32
C ILE A 109 -12.18 25.14 -4.33
N LYS A 110 -11.87 23.84 -4.19
CA LYS A 110 -12.53 22.89 -3.29
C LYS A 110 -11.53 21.90 -2.73
N GLY A 111 -11.89 21.28 -1.61
CA GLY A 111 -11.21 20.10 -1.10
C GLY A 111 -12.16 19.13 -0.39
N THR A 112 -11.68 17.93 -0.15
CA THR A 112 -12.35 16.95 0.72
C THR A 112 -11.39 16.54 1.83
N PHE A 113 -11.77 16.82 3.07
CA PHE A 113 -10.99 16.50 4.25
C PHE A 113 -11.46 15.18 4.88
N VAL A 114 -10.51 14.27 5.14
CA VAL A 114 -10.71 12.97 5.79
C VAL A 114 -10.01 12.99 7.16
N PRO A 115 -10.73 13.26 8.26
CA PRO A 115 -10.12 13.39 9.59
C PRO A 115 -9.51 12.07 10.10
N GLY A 116 -10.07 10.92 9.70
CA GLY A 116 -9.60 9.61 10.16
C GLY A 116 -8.31 9.10 9.48
N TRP A 117 -7.75 9.88 8.55
CA TRP A 117 -6.55 9.48 7.82
C TRP A 117 -5.33 9.43 8.74
N LYS A 118 -4.50 8.41 8.53
CA LYS A 118 -3.33 8.10 9.35
C LYS A 118 -2.08 8.14 8.51
N THR A 119 -1.03 8.80 9.01
CA THR A 119 0.23 8.99 8.31
C THR A 119 1.40 8.57 9.19
N VAL A 120 2.38 7.89 8.61
CA VAL A 120 3.68 7.61 9.28
C VAL A 120 4.69 8.61 8.76
N ALA A 121 5.31 9.39 9.65
CA ALA A 121 6.23 10.46 9.25
C ALA A 121 7.53 9.92 8.63
N ASP A 122 8.06 8.82 9.19
CA ASP A 122 9.26 8.15 8.67
C ASP A 122 9.02 6.63 8.62
N PRO A 123 8.71 6.06 7.44
CA PRO A 123 8.47 4.63 7.30
C PRO A 123 9.72 3.78 7.54
N ARG A 124 10.92 4.33 7.33
CA ARG A 124 12.18 3.62 7.60
C ARG A 124 12.37 3.44 9.11
N LEU A 125 12.13 4.49 9.90
CA LEU A 125 12.22 4.40 11.35
C LEU A 125 11.15 3.46 11.90
N LEU A 126 9.92 3.54 11.40
CA LEU A 126 8.85 2.63 11.85
C LEU A 126 9.21 1.17 11.56
N GLY A 127 9.68 0.87 10.35
CA GLY A 127 10.10 -0.49 9.98
C GLY A 127 11.22 -1.03 10.88
N LYS A 128 12.22 -0.20 11.20
CA LYS A 128 13.28 -0.58 12.15
C LYS A 128 12.76 -0.83 13.56
N ALA A 129 11.84 0.00 14.04
CA ALA A 129 11.28 -0.13 15.39
C ALA A 129 10.42 -1.40 15.52
N VAL A 130 9.59 -1.69 14.51
CA VAL A 130 8.81 -2.93 14.43
C VAL A 130 9.73 -4.14 14.34
N TRP A 131 10.81 -4.09 13.56
CA TRP A 131 11.80 -5.16 13.49
C TRP A 131 12.47 -5.41 14.85
N ALA A 132 12.92 -4.35 15.53
CA ALA A 132 13.51 -4.47 16.85
C ALA A 132 12.53 -5.08 17.87
N HIS A 133 11.23 -4.82 17.74
CA HIS A 133 10.21 -5.49 18.54
C HIS A 133 10.13 -6.99 18.23
N ALA A 134 10.12 -7.38 16.96
CA ALA A 134 10.14 -8.80 16.57
C ALA A 134 11.38 -9.54 17.07
N GLU A 135 12.56 -8.91 17.03
CA GLU A 135 13.80 -9.48 17.57
C GLU A 135 13.71 -9.76 19.07
N ARG A 136 13.11 -8.85 19.85
CA ARG A 136 12.87 -9.07 21.29
C ARG A 136 11.94 -10.26 21.56
N LEU A 137 11.10 -10.61 20.60
CA LEU A 137 10.22 -11.78 20.66
C LEU A 137 10.88 -13.06 20.09
N GLY A 138 12.15 -13.00 19.71
CA GLY A 138 12.93 -14.15 19.24
C GLY A 138 13.04 -14.30 17.73
N ALA A 139 12.55 -13.34 16.94
CA ALA A 139 12.82 -13.31 15.51
C ALA A 139 14.33 -13.17 15.24
N ARG A 140 14.82 -13.77 14.14
CA ARG A 140 16.22 -13.73 13.76
C ARG A 140 16.37 -13.17 12.36
N PHE A 141 17.27 -12.20 12.18
CA PHE A 141 17.60 -11.67 10.88
C PHE A 141 18.56 -12.61 10.14
N GLY A 142 18.34 -12.82 8.84
CA GLY A 142 19.29 -13.46 7.96
C GLY A 142 19.53 -12.60 6.73
N HIS A 143 20.75 -12.06 6.60
CA HIS A 143 21.13 -11.34 5.39
C HIS A 143 21.55 -12.33 4.30
N ALA A 144 20.60 -12.77 3.48
CA ALA A 144 20.86 -13.65 2.36
C ALA A 144 19.85 -13.40 1.23
N ARG A 145 20.28 -13.63 0.00
CA ARG A 145 19.40 -13.60 -1.17
C ARG A 145 18.89 -15.02 -1.43
N VAL A 146 17.57 -15.18 -1.44
CA VAL A 146 16.93 -16.42 -1.89
C VAL A 146 17.03 -16.48 -3.41
N GLU A 147 17.61 -17.56 -3.92
CA GLU A 147 17.72 -17.84 -5.36
C GLU A 147 16.50 -18.62 -5.85
N ARG A 148 16.10 -19.64 -5.08
CA ARG A 148 15.02 -20.56 -5.46
C ARG A 148 14.37 -21.18 -4.23
N ILE A 149 13.10 -21.52 -4.34
CA ILE A 149 12.36 -22.29 -3.33
C ILE A 149 12.03 -23.68 -3.88
N GLU A 150 12.07 -24.68 -3.02
CA GLU A 150 11.59 -26.03 -3.32
C GLU A 150 10.58 -26.40 -2.23
N THR A 151 9.35 -26.76 -2.63
CA THR A 151 8.32 -27.22 -1.69
C THR A 151 8.10 -28.71 -1.81
N GLY A 152 7.97 -29.39 -0.67
CA GLY A 152 7.64 -30.82 -0.58
C GLY A 152 6.68 -31.10 0.58
N ALA A 153 6.42 -32.38 0.83
CA ALA A 153 5.50 -32.81 1.90
C ALA A 153 5.95 -32.34 3.30
N ASP A 154 7.26 -32.15 3.51
CA ASP A 154 7.87 -31.81 4.80
C ASP A 154 8.19 -30.31 4.95
N GLY A 155 7.59 -29.44 4.12
CA GLY A 155 7.78 -27.99 4.15
C GLY A 155 8.59 -27.45 2.96
N ALA A 156 9.31 -26.35 3.20
CA ALA A 156 10.06 -25.63 2.18
C ALA A 156 11.58 -25.73 2.40
N THR A 157 12.31 -26.04 1.34
CA THR A 157 13.75 -25.86 1.23
C THR A 157 14.03 -24.56 0.46
N ILE A 158 14.82 -23.69 1.07
CA ILE A 158 15.16 -22.37 0.56
C ILE A 158 16.61 -22.44 0.11
N VAL A 159 16.85 -22.30 -1.19
CA VAL A 159 18.18 -22.28 -1.79
C VAL A 159 18.66 -20.83 -1.84
N LEU A 160 19.81 -20.57 -1.24
CA LEU A 160 20.43 -19.24 -1.19
C LEU A 160 21.40 -19.05 -2.35
N ALA A 161 21.67 -17.78 -2.66
CA ALA A 161 22.57 -17.38 -3.75
C ALA A 161 24.02 -17.90 -3.61
N ASP A 162 24.46 -18.22 -2.39
CA ASP A 162 25.77 -18.80 -2.10
C ASP A 162 25.78 -20.33 -2.21
N GLY A 163 24.67 -20.94 -2.63
CA GLY A 163 24.49 -22.39 -2.75
C GLY A 163 24.11 -23.10 -1.45
N THR A 164 24.07 -22.39 -0.31
CA THR A 164 23.61 -22.99 0.95
C THR A 164 22.10 -23.11 0.99
N THR A 165 21.58 -23.96 1.89
CA THR A 165 20.15 -24.20 2.02
C THR A 165 19.64 -23.97 3.44
N ARG A 166 18.36 -23.60 3.55
CA ARG A 166 17.62 -23.52 4.81
C ARG A 166 16.32 -24.29 4.69
N ARG A 167 15.86 -24.89 5.78
CA ARG A 167 14.56 -25.58 5.86
C ARG A 167 13.60 -24.82 6.75
N ALA A 168 12.34 -24.77 6.35
CA ALA A 168 11.26 -24.17 7.13
C ALA A 168 9.97 -24.97 6.97
N ASN A 169 9.24 -25.19 8.07
CA ASN A 169 7.93 -25.85 8.04
C ASN A 169 6.88 -24.98 7.33
N GLN A 170 7.03 -23.66 7.44
CA GLN A 170 6.16 -22.66 6.80
C GLN A 170 7.02 -21.57 6.18
N LEU A 171 6.57 -21.06 5.04
CA LEU A 171 7.24 -20.01 4.28
C LEU A 171 6.24 -18.90 3.95
N VAL A 172 6.63 -17.65 4.19
CA VAL A 172 5.90 -16.46 3.75
C VAL A 172 6.76 -15.69 2.76
N ILE A 173 6.23 -15.45 1.56
CA ILE A 173 6.90 -14.64 0.53
C ILE A 173 6.41 -13.20 0.67
N ALA A 174 7.28 -12.31 1.14
CA ALA A 174 6.99 -10.87 1.31
C ALA A 174 8.08 -10.01 0.61
N ALA A 175 8.49 -10.40 -0.59
CA ALA A 175 9.63 -9.84 -1.32
C ALA A 175 9.26 -8.67 -2.25
N GLY A 176 8.18 -7.93 -1.96
CA GLY A 176 7.73 -6.78 -2.76
C GLY A 176 7.58 -7.13 -4.25
N ALA A 177 8.14 -6.29 -5.12
CA ALA A 177 8.12 -6.46 -6.57
C ALA A 177 8.74 -7.78 -7.07
N TRP A 178 9.62 -8.42 -6.27
CA TRP A 178 10.28 -9.68 -6.63
C TRP A 178 9.49 -10.91 -6.19
N SER A 179 8.36 -10.75 -5.48
CA SER A 179 7.56 -11.87 -4.95
C SER A 179 7.11 -12.83 -6.06
N HIS A 180 6.80 -12.32 -7.25
CA HIS A 180 6.36 -13.13 -8.39
C HIS A 180 7.45 -14.08 -8.92
N LEU A 181 8.74 -13.78 -8.69
CA LEU A 181 9.84 -14.66 -9.09
C LEU A 181 9.87 -15.89 -8.18
N LEU A 182 9.75 -15.67 -6.87
CA LEU A 182 9.76 -16.72 -5.85
C LEU A 182 8.44 -17.52 -5.80
N ALA A 183 7.31 -16.87 -6.09
CA ALA A 183 6.01 -17.54 -6.11
C ALA A 183 5.91 -18.61 -7.22
N ARG A 184 6.59 -18.40 -8.35
CA ARG A 184 6.62 -19.36 -9.46
C ARG A 184 7.25 -20.69 -9.07
N ASP A 185 8.25 -20.67 -8.19
CA ASP A 185 8.91 -21.87 -7.69
C ASP A 185 7.96 -22.79 -6.91
N VAL A 186 6.90 -22.22 -6.33
CA VAL A 186 5.86 -22.96 -5.59
C VAL A 186 4.58 -23.16 -6.42
N GLY A 187 4.66 -22.95 -7.74
CA GLY A 187 3.55 -23.15 -8.69
C GLY A 187 2.61 -21.95 -8.85
N GLU A 188 2.83 -20.85 -8.12
CA GLU A 188 1.94 -19.69 -8.10
C GLU A 188 2.33 -18.64 -9.14
N HIS A 189 1.40 -18.32 -10.04
CA HIS A 189 1.61 -17.37 -11.14
C HIS A 189 0.88 -16.06 -10.86
N ILE A 190 1.51 -15.21 -10.04
CA ILE A 190 0.94 -13.92 -9.63
C ILE A 190 1.08 -12.90 -10.77
N PRO A 191 -0.01 -12.24 -11.21
CA PRO A 191 0.04 -11.18 -12.22
C PRO A 191 0.52 -9.87 -11.59
N LEU A 192 1.82 -9.78 -11.31
CA LEU A 192 2.46 -8.62 -10.71
C LEU A 192 3.30 -7.89 -11.76
N GLU A 193 3.11 -6.57 -11.85
CA GLU A 193 3.89 -5.68 -12.69
C GLU A 193 4.37 -4.49 -11.87
N THR A 194 5.50 -3.89 -12.24
CA THR A 194 6.06 -2.75 -11.48
C THR A 194 5.61 -1.40 -12.04
N GLU A 195 5.20 -0.51 -11.14
CA GLU A 195 4.99 0.91 -11.43
C GLU A 195 6.06 1.76 -10.73
N ARG A 196 6.45 2.87 -11.35
CA ARG A 196 7.40 3.82 -10.74
C ARG A 196 6.62 4.91 -10.02
N GLY A 197 6.80 4.97 -8.70
CA GLY A 197 6.47 6.16 -7.92
C GLY A 197 7.66 7.11 -7.86
N TYR A 198 7.40 8.41 -7.88
CA TYR A 198 8.40 9.44 -7.64
C TYR A 198 7.93 10.31 -6.48
N ASN A 199 8.83 10.62 -5.56
CA ASN A 199 8.62 11.63 -4.53
C ASN A 199 9.82 12.58 -4.50
N THR A 200 9.61 13.78 -3.99
CA THR A 200 10.68 14.72 -3.68
C THR A 200 10.54 15.14 -2.23
N THR A 201 11.67 15.31 -1.55
CA THR A 201 11.71 15.92 -0.21
C THR A 201 12.39 17.27 -0.36
N LEU A 202 11.66 18.34 -0.06
CA LEU A 202 12.21 19.68 -0.06
C LEU A 202 12.86 19.95 1.31
N PRO A 203 13.99 20.69 1.35
CA PRO A 203 14.57 21.09 2.62
C PRO A 203 13.59 22.00 3.37
N VAL A 204 13.69 22.04 4.70
CA VAL A 204 12.83 22.88 5.56
C VAL A 204 12.95 24.38 5.22
N SER A 205 14.07 24.78 4.61
CA SER A 205 14.35 26.14 4.17
C SER A 205 13.88 26.47 2.74
N ALA A 206 13.22 25.53 2.05
CA ALA A 206 12.70 25.74 0.70
C ALA A 206 11.47 26.64 0.67
#